data_AF-A0A9W6BYD8-F1
#
_entry.id   AF-A0A9W6BYD8-F1
#
_cell.length_a   1.000
_cell.length_b   1.000
_cell.length_c   1.000
_cell.angle_alpha   90.00
_cell.angle_beta   90.00
_cell.angle_gamma   90.00
#
_symmetry.space_group_name_H-M   'P 1'
#
loop_
_entity.id
_entity.type
_entity.pdbx_description
1 polymer ?
#
loop_
_entity_poly.entity_id
_entity_poly.type
_entity_poly.pdbx_seq_one_letter_code
_entity_poly.pdbx_strand_id
1 'polypeptide(L)'
;MLLGRVPVAPRGGRCAGGAVAAPQGVRRRFPVAFSSASGRSGVKDALGQLKQGLAGKPTVDPAYLNGAAYLKTIGFTNQAEVARVLDIAMNPDSLFLSYGDGRRTKNASARKLDVDEDIRPVVDFLLSRGVSVGDVAKVISGHPPVLSYSVPDRLEPFWDYLSGIGVANVAQAVINRPSLLGLEVSANLRKIVEYLQYTETPPETIVKYVLESI
;
A
#
# COMPACT_ATOMS: atom_id res chain seq x y z
N MET A 1 35.47 -44.83 14.72
CA MET A 1 34.37 -44.58 15.68
C MET A 1 33.74 -43.26 15.27
N LEU A 2 32.72 -43.30 14.41
CA LEU A 2 31.27 -43.43 14.65
C LEU A 2 30.59 -42.05 14.55
N LEU A 3 30.07 -41.80 13.34
CA LEU A 3 29.15 -40.73 12.96
C LEU A 3 27.81 -40.93 13.70
N GLY A 4 27.35 -39.89 14.40
CA GLY A 4 26.03 -39.86 15.03
C GLY A 4 24.92 -39.59 14.01
N ARG A 5 24.18 -40.64 13.64
CA ARG A 5 22.88 -40.54 12.94
C ARG A 5 21.78 -40.27 13.96
N VAL A 6 20.99 -39.22 13.72
CA VAL A 6 19.75 -38.93 14.44
C VAL A 6 18.65 -39.91 14.00
N PRO A 7 17.89 -40.53 14.91
CA PRO A 7 16.85 -41.50 14.55
C PRO A 7 15.55 -40.82 14.10
N VAL A 8 14.97 -41.34 13.02
CA VAL A 8 13.65 -40.99 12.48
C VAL A 8 12.58 -41.79 13.22
N ALA A 9 11.57 -41.09 13.78
CA ALA A 9 10.43 -41.69 14.46
C ALA A 9 9.35 -42.19 13.46
N PRO A 10 8.61 -43.26 13.80
CA PRO A 10 7.70 -43.93 12.88
C PRO A 10 6.35 -43.22 12.73
N ARG A 11 5.79 -43.28 11.51
CA ARG A 11 4.41 -42.93 11.19
C ARG A 11 3.50 -44.13 11.47
N GLY A 12 2.51 -43.95 12.33
CA GLY A 12 1.39 -44.88 12.47
C GLY A 12 0.49 -44.55 13.65
N GLY A 13 -0.83 -44.49 13.42
CA GLY A 13 -1.82 -44.54 14.49
C GLY A 13 -3.03 -43.64 14.29
N ARG A 14 -4.10 -44.22 13.74
CA ARG A 14 -5.46 -43.66 13.76
C ARG A 14 -5.95 -43.55 15.21
N CYS A 15 -6.60 -42.45 15.55
CA CYS A 15 -7.51 -42.39 16.69
C CYS A 15 -8.83 -41.75 16.28
N ALA A 16 -9.89 -42.33 16.83
CA ALA A 16 -11.28 -42.18 16.44
C ALA A 16 -11.94 -40.87 16.91
N GLY A 17 -13.00 -40.50 16.20
CA GLY A 17 -14.29 -40.07 16.75
C GLY A 17 -14.29 -39.06 17.90
N GLY A 18 -14.41 -37.78 17.55
CA GLY A 18 -14.90 -36.73 18.45
C GLY A 18 -15.76 -35.78 17.64
N ALA A 19 -17.08 -35.94 17.72
CA ALA A 19 -18.05 -35.04 17.11
C ALA A 19 -17.97 -33.66 17.78
N VAL A 20 -17.37 -32.68 17.08
CA VAL A 20 -17.40 -31.28 17.52
C VAL A 20 -18.62 -30.63 16.88
N ALA A 21 -19.56 -30.26 17.73
CA ALA A 21 -20.81 -29.60 17.38
C ALA A 21 -20.53 -28.28 16.64
N ALA A 22 -21.18 -28.11 15.48
CA ALA A 22 -21.17 -26.87 14.71
C ALA A 22 -21.85 -25.73 15.50
N PRO A 23 -21.34 -24.49 15.47
CA PRO A 23 -22.05 -23.36 16.03
C PRO A 23 -23.34 -23.12 15.23
N GLN A 24 -24.47 -23.20 15.92
CA GLN A 24 -25.80 -22.90 15.40
C GLN A 24 -25.82 -21.49 14.83
N GLY A 25 -25.91 -21.40 13.50
CA GLY A 25 -26.15 -20.15 12.79
C GLY A 25 -27.49 -19.57 13.22
N VAL A 26 -27.45 -18.40 13.84
CA VAL A 26 -28.65 -17.56 14.05
C VAL A 26 -29.11 -17.10 12.68
N ARG A 27 -29.93 -17.92 12.01
CA ARG A 27 -30.72 -17.50 10.85
C ARG A 27 -31.73 -16.47 11.35
N ARG A 28 -31.35 -15.20 11.29
CA ARG A 28 -32.33 -14.11 11.34
C ARG A 28 -33.23 -14.30 10.12
N ARG A 29 -34.42 -14.86 10.34
CA ARG A 29 -35.53 -14.87 9.39
C ARG A 29 -35.86 -13.40 9.11
N PHE A 30 -35.34 -12.88 8.00
CA PHE A 30 -35.93 -11.69 7.39
C PHE A 30 -37.28 -12.13 6.82
N PRO A 31 -38.41 -11.52 7.21
CA PRO A 31 -39.67 -11.78 6.55
C PRO A 31 -39.60 -11.18 5.15
N VAL A 32 -39.33 -12.01 4.15
CA VAL A 32 -39.58 -11.67 2.74
C VAL A 32 -41.07 -11.80 2.48
N ALA A 33 -41.83 -10.77 2.85
CA ALA A 33 -43.16 -10.54 2.31
C ALA A 33 -43.00 -9.90 0.93
N PHE A 34 -42.96 -10.73 -0.13
CA PHE A 34 -43.07 -10.23 -1.50
C PHE A 34 -44.55 -9.94 -1.78
N SER A 35 -45.00 -8.75 -1.38
CA SER A 35 -46.30 -8.23 -1.84
C SER A 35 -46.11 -7.67 -3.25
N SER A 36 -46.65 -8.39 -4.24
CA SER A 36 -46.70 -7.94 -5.62
C SER A 36 -47.68 -6.78 -5.76
N ALA A 37 -47.21 -5.56 -5.53
CA ALA A 37 -47.94 -4.35 -5.85
C ALA A 37 -47.28 -3.66 -7.05
N SER A 38 -47.99 -3.70 -8.17
CA SER A 38 -47.76 -2.89 -9.36
C SER A 38 -47.69 -1.41 -8.99
N GLY A 39 -46.56 -0.75 -9.24
CA GLY A 39 -46.46 0.69 -9.07
C GLY A 39 -45.21 1.27 -9.70
N ARG A 40 -45.31 1.81 -10.92
CA ARG A 40 -44.27 2.69 -11.52
C ARG A 40 -43.99 3.93 -10.64
N SER A 41 -44.78 4.22 -9.61
CA SER A 41 -44.54 5.30 -8.65
C SER A 41 -43.47 4.97 -7.62
N GLY A 42 -43.41 3.74 -7.08
CA GLY A 42 -42.44 3.37 -6.05
C GLY A 42 -40.99 3.44 -6.51
N VAL A 43 -40.73 3.21 -7.80
CA VAL A 43 -39.38 3.37 -8.39
C VAL A 43 -38.99 4.84 -8.46
N LYS A 44 -39.92 5.75 -8.74
CA LYS A 44 -39.67 7.21 -8.76
C LYS A 44 -39.47 7.76 -7.37
N ASP A 45 -40.22 7.25 -6.40
CA ASP A 45 -40.10 7.62 -4.99
C ASP A 45 -38.78 7.13 -4.40
N ALA A 46 -38.36 5.90 -4.74
CA ALA A 46 -37.05 5.37 -4.40
C ALA A 46 -35.91 6.13 -5.11
N LEU A 47 -36.06 6.49 -6.39
CA LEU A 47 -35.11 7.34 -7.11
C LEU A 47 -35.05 8.76 -6.53
N GLY A 48 -36.16 9.30 -6.05
CA GLY A 48 -36.24 10.59 -5.37
C GLY A 48 -35.52 10.58 -4.03
N GLN A 49 -35.72 9.52 -3.24
CA GLN A 49 -35.04 9.31 -1.97
C GLN A 49 -33.53 9.05 -2.15
N LEU A 50 -33.14 8.29 -3.16
CA LEU A 50 -31.72 8.10 -3.52
C LEU A 50 -31.10 9.42 -3.99
N LYS A 51 -31.79 10.19 -4.84
CA LYS A 51 -31.34 11.52 -5.28
C LYS A 51 -31.23 12.51 -4.13
N GLN A 52 -32.14 12.47 -3.15
CA GLN A 52 -32.05 13.28 -1.93
C GLN A 52 -30.89 12.86 -1.03
N GLY A 53 -30.59 11.55 -0.91
CA GLY A 53 -29.39 11.06 -0.23
C GLY A 53 -28.08 11.42 -0.94
N LEU A 54 -28.11 11.51 -2.27
CA LEU A 54 -27.01 11.99 -3.13
C LEU A 54 -26.96 13.52 -3.28
N ALA A 55 -27.94 14.26 -2.75
CA ALA A 55 -28.04 15.72 -2.90
C ALA A 55 -27.18 16.50 -1.90
N GLY A 56 -26.57 15.83 -0.93
CA GLY A 56 -25.35 16.35 -0.33
C GLY A 56 -24.29 16.35 -1.41
N LYS A 57 -24.03 17.50 -2.05
CA LYS A 57 -22.92 17.64 -3.00
C LYS A 57 -21.72 16.94 -2.37
N PRO A 58 -21.04 16.00 -3.05
CA PRO A 58 -19.74 15.57 -2.59
C PRO A 58 -18.89 16.83 -2.60
N THR A 59 -18.73 17.45 -1.43
CA THR A 59 -17.79 18.54 -1.24
C THR A 59 -16.44 17.86 -1.33
N VAL A 60 -15.93 17.75 -2.55
CA VAL A 60 -14.59 17.20 -2.79
C VAL A 60 -13.64 18.06 -1.97
N ASP A 61 -12.88 17.43 -1.08
CA ASP A 61 -12.00 18.15 -0.18
C ASP A 61 -11.07 19.07 -0.97
N PRO A 62 -10.90 20.34 -0.58
CA PRO A 62 -10.07 21.28 -1.33
C PRO A 62 -8.62 20.80 -1.44
N ALA A 63 -8.12 20.09 -0.42
CA ALA A 63 -6.81 19.45 -0.44
C ALA A 63 -6.68 18.41 -1.57
N TYR A 64 -7.73 17.64 -1.83
CA TYR A 64 -7.76 16.68 -2.93
C TYR A 64 -7.71 17.38 -4.29
N LEU A 65 -8.47 18.49 -4.45
CA LEU A 65 -8.46 19.27 -5.70
C LEU A 65 -7.10 19.92 -5.95
N ASN A 66 -6.49 20.51 -4.92
CA ASN A 66 -5.18 21.13 -5.02
C ASN A 66 -4.10 20.08 -5.35
N GLY A 67 -4.12 18.93 -4.67
CA GLY A 67 -3.25 17.80 -4.96
C GLY A 67 -3.44 17.30 -6.40
N ALA A 68 -4.68 17.17 -6.87
CA ALA A 68 -4.96 16.71 -8.23
C ALA A 68 -4.48 17.71 -9.30
N ALA A 69 -4.61 19.01 -9.05
CA ALA A 69 -4.08 20.04 -9.93
C ALA A 69 -2.56 20.00 -10.00
N TYR A 70 -1.88 19.84 -8.86
CA TYR A 70 -0.43 19.73 -8.80
C TYR A 70 0.09 18.44 -9.47
N LEU A 71 -0.55 17.29 -9.23
CA LEU A 71 -0.14 16.04 -9.89
C LEU A 71 -0.23 16.14 -11.42
N LYS A 72 -1.16 16.94 -11.97
CA LYS A 72 -1.22 17.17 -13.42
C LYS A 72 -0.03 17.97 -13.96
N THR A 73 0.51 18.92 -13.17
CA THR A 73 1.66 19.72 -13.62
C THR A 73 2.95 18.91 -13.68
N ILE A 74 3.09 17.89 -12.83
CA ILE A 74 4.26 16.99 -12.81
C ILE A 74 4.17 15.83 -13.83
N GLY A 75 3.10 15.78 -14.64
CA GLY A 75 2.98 14.84 -15.77
C GLY A 75 1.95 13.73 -15.63
N PHE A 76 1.07 13.75 -14.61
CA PHE A 76 -0.07 12.84 -14.58
C PHE A 76 -1.13 13.24 -15.61
N THR A 77 -1.31 12.42 -16.64
CA THR A 77 -2.32 12.64 -17.70
C THR A 77 -3.63 11.93 -17.42
N ASN A 78 -3.58 10.77 -16.77
CA ASN A 78 -4.74 9.94 -16.49
C ASN A 78 -5.43 10.36 -15.19
N GLN A 79 -6.65 10.90 -15.31
CA GLN A 79 -7.45 11.33 -14.16
C GLN A 79 -7.74 10.18 -13.18
N ALA A 80 -7.87 8.94 -13.67
CA ALA A 80 -8.10 7.77 -12.83
C ALA A 80 -6.87 7.42 -11.98
N GLU A 81 -5.66 7.61 -12.53
CA GLU A 81 -4.42 7.40 -11.78
C GLU A 81 -4.22 8.46 -10.71
N VAL A 82 -4.48 9.74 -11.03
CA VAL A 82 -4.47 10.83 -10.06
C VAL A 82 -5.43 10.52 -8.92
N ALA A 83 -6.65 10.08 -9.26
CA ALA A 83 -7.65 9.76 -8.26
C ALA A 83 -7.22 8.60 -7.36
N ARG A 84 -6.63 7.54 -7.94
CA ARG A 84 -6.09 6.40 -7.19
C ARG A 84 -4.93 6.80 -6.27
N VAL A 85 -3.98 7.59 -6.77
CA VAL A 85 -2.81 8.04 -6.00
C VAL A 85 -3.26 8.83 -4.79
N LEU A 86 -4.15 9.81 -4.98
CA LEU A 86 -4.65 10.64 -3.90
C LEU A 86 -5.55 9.86 -2.94
N ASP A 87 -6.37 8.92 -3.43
CA ASP A 87 -7.14 8.05 -2.55
C ASP A 87 -6.21 7.21 -1.67
N ILE A 88 -5.20 6.55 -2.25
CA ILE A 88 -4.23 5.78 -1.45
C ILE A 88 -3.50 6.67 -0.44
N ALA A 89 -3.08 7.87 -0.84
CA ALA A 89 -2.27 8.75 0.00
C ALA A 89 -3.07 9.50 1.08
N MET A 90 -4.36 9.79 0.85
CA MET A 90 -5.17 10.63 1.74
C MET A 90 -6.30 9.89 2.46
N ASN A 91 -6.77 8.76 1.92
CA ASN A 91 -7.88 8.00 2.49
C ASN A 91 -7.35 6.80 3.30
N PRO A 92 -7.52 6.81 4.66
CA PRO A 92 -7.10 5.69 5.49
C PRO A 92 -7.87 4.39 5.20
N ASP A 93 -9.09 4.50 4.67
CA ASP A 93 -9.93 3.35 4.31
C ASP A 93 -9.81 3.03 2.80
N SER A 94 -8.74 3.47 2.13
CA SER A 94 -8.50 3.16 0.71
C SER A 94 -8.43 1.65 0.47
N LEU A 95 -9.30 1.15 -0.40
CA LEU A 95 -9.41 -0.27 -0.72
C LEU A 95 -8.30 -0.80 -1.64
N PHE A 96 -7.49 0.09 -2.21
CA PHE A 96 -6.43 -0.30 -3.16
C PHE A 96 -5.28 -1.10 -2.54
N LEU A 97 -5.11 -1.06 -1.22
CA LEU A 97 -4.13 -1.90 -0.50
C LEU A 97 -4.72 -3.24 -0.03
N SER A 98 -6.05 -3.42 -0.09
CA SER A 98 -6.77 -4.49 0.62
C SER A 98 -6.96 -5.79 -0.18
N TYR A 99 -6.44 -5.90 -1.41
CA TYR A 99 -6.45 -7.17 -2.13
C TYR A 99 -5.28 -8.06 -1.71
N GLY A 100 -5.38 -8.70 -0.53
CA GLY A 100 -4.53 -9.86 -0.22
C GLY A 100 -4.20 -10.09 1.26
N ASP A 101 -4.17 -9.04 2.09
CA ASP A 101 -3.86 -9.19 3.51
C ASP A 101 -5.06 -8.79 4.36
N GLY A 102 -5.84 -9.77 4.81
CA GLY A 102 -6.97 -9.56 5.72
C GLY A 102 -6.59 -8.95 7.08
N ARG A 103 -5.29 -8.67 7.33
CA ARG A 103 -4.77 -8.01 8.54
C ARG A 103 -4.53 -6.51 8.36
N ARG A 104 -4.44 -5.98 7.13
CA ARG A 104 -4.27 -4.55 6.88
C ARG A 104 -5.64 -3.91 6.64
N THR A 105 -6.22 -3.37 7.70
CA THR A 105 -7.56 -2.76 7.64
C THR A 105 -7.54 -1.28 7.29
N LYS A 106 -6.40 -0.58 7.46
CA LYS A 106 -6.26 0.86 7.19
C LYS A 106 -4.86 1.21 6.69
N ASN A 107 -4.75 2.19 5.80
CA ASN A 107 -3.48 2.78 5.44
C ASN A 107 -2.99 3.70 6.57
N ALA A 108 -2.01 3.23 7.34
CA ALA A 108 -1.43 4.01 8.45
C ALA A 108 -0.72 5.29 8.00
N SER A 109 -0.27 5.35 6.74
CA SER A 109 0.38 6.54 6.17
C SER A 109 -0.61 7.55 5.61
N ALA A 110 -1.89 7.18 5.45
CA ALA A 110 -2.86 8.07 4.84
C ALA A 110 -3.28 9.19 5.79
N ARG A 111 -3.16 10.43 5.32
CA ARG A 111 -3.60 11.63 6.04
C ARG A 111 -3.96 12.73 5.05
N LYS A 112 -4.59 13.80 5.52
CA LYS A 112 -4.75 15.01 4.71
C LYS A 112 -3.35 15.56 4.39
N LEU A 113 -3.11 15.79 3.09
CA LEU A 113 -1.87 16.34 2.57
C LEU A 113 -2.08 17.77 2.08
N ASP A 114 -1.09 18.61 2.33
CA ASP A 114 -0.96 19.92 1.70
C ASP A 114 0.02 19.87 0.52
N VAL A 115 -0.22 20.68 -0.50
CA VAL A 115 0.62 20.68 -1.70
C VAL A 115 2.00 21.26 -1.40
N ASP A 116 2.08 22.35 -0.64
CA ASP A 116 3.31 23.09 -0.43
C ASP A 116 4.13 22.53 0.73
N GLU A 117 3.48 21.97 1.75
CA GLU A 117 4.15 21.37 2.91
C GLU A 117 4.52 19.90 2.73
N ASP A 118 3.72 19.12 1.98
CA ASP A 118 3.92 17.67 1.87
C ASP A 118 4.32 17.22 0.47
N ILE A 119 3.51 17.53 -0.54
CA ILE A 119 3.68 16.96 -1.89
C ILE A 119 4.89 17.57 -2.60
N ARG A 120 5.02 18.90 -2.58
CA ARG A 120 6.07 19.64 -3.29
C ARG A 120 7.46 19.31 -2.75
N PRO A 121 7.73 19.28 -1.44
CA PRO A 121 9.05 18.91 -0.92
C PRO A 121 9.48 17.50 -1.33
N VAL A 122 8.56 16.54 -1.37
CA VAL A 122 8.85 15.17 -1.84
C VAL A 122 9.23 15.17 -3.32
N VAL A 123 8.49 15.92 -4.15
CA VAL A 123 8.80 16.03 -5.60
C VAL A 123 10.14 16.71 -5.83
N ASP A 124 10.38 17.85 -5.18
CA ASP A 124 11.63 18.60 -5.30
C ASP A 124 12.83 17.77 -4.83
N PHE A 125 12.66 17.00 -3.76
CA PHE A 125 13.66 16.04 -3.30
C PHE A 125 13.98 15.00 -4.39
N LEU A 126 12.98 14.33 -4.97
CA LEU A 126 13.21 13.35 -6.03
C LEU A 126 13.92 13.95 -7.24
N LEU A 127 13.52 15.16 -7.65
CA LEU A 127 14.16 15.88 -8.75
C LEU A 127 15.63 16.21 -8.43
N SER A 128 15.92 16.70 -7.22
CA SER A 128 17.28 17.01 -6.76
C SER A 128 18.18 15.77 -6.69
N ARG A 129 17.61 14.58 -6.49
CA ARG A 129 18.33 13.30 -6.49
C ARG A 129 18.48 12.69 -7.88
N GLY A 130 18.14 13.43 -8.95
CA GLY A 130 18.36 13.03 -10.34
C GLY A 130 17.25 12.20 -10.96
N VAL A 131 16.07 12.12 -10.33
CA VAL A 131 14.89 11.52 -10.95
C VAL A 131 14.31 12.50 -11.97
N SER A 132 14.06 12.05 -13.20
CA SER A 132 13.44 12.91 -14.22
C SER A 132 11.97 13.20 -13.89
N VAL A 133 11.42 14.32 -14.35
CA VAL A 133 10.00 14.67 -14.12
C VAL A 133 9.05 13.54 -14.56
N GLY A 134 9.32 12.91 -15.71
CA GLY A 134 8.52 11.80 -16.20
C GLY A 134 8.63 10.54 -15.32
N ASP A 135 9.76 10.32 -14.67
CA ASP A 135 9.95 9.19 -13.77
C ASP A 135 9.43 9.48 -12.35
N VAL A 136 9.37 10.74 -11.92
CA VAL A 136 8.70 11.12 -10.66
C VAL A 136 7.24 10.66 -10.67
N ALA A 137 6.52 10.90 -11.78
CA ALA A 137 5.14 10.43 -11.93
C ALA A 137 5.04 8.89 -11.83
N LYS A 138 6.01 8.15 -12.39
CA LYS A 138 6.07 6.68 -12.28
C LYS A 138 6.31 6.22 -10.85
N VAL A 139 7.23 6.87 -10.13
CA VAL A 139 7.55 6.55 -8.74
C VAL A 139 6.34 6.78 -7.84
N ILE A 140 5.68 7.94 -7.96
CA ILE A 140 4.48 8.26 -7.17
C ILE A 140 3.33 7.30 -7.52
N SER A 141 3.15 6.96 -8.80
CA SER A 141 2.17 5.96 -9.20
C SER A 141 2.45 4.58 -8.62
N GLY A 142 3.71 4.15 -8.61
CA GLY A 142 4.11 2.84 -8.09
C GLY A 142 4.03 2.74 -6.57
N HIS A 143 4.29 3.84 -5.86
CA HIS A 143 4.23 3.90 -4.39
C HIS A 143 3.61 5.21 -3.90
N PRO A 144 2.27 5.38 -3.99
CA PRO A 144 1.58 6.61 -3.62
C PRO A 144 1.81 7.10 -2.18
N PRO A 145 2.01 6.23 -1.17
CA PRO A 145 2.31 6.68 0.20
C PRO A 145 3.56 7.54 0.32
N VAL A 146 4.44 7.60 -0.70
CA VAL A 146 5.62 8.49 -0.69
C VAL A 146 5.23 9.95 -0.46
N LEU A 147 4.04 10.37 -0.90
CA LEU A 147 3.56 11.75 -0.78
C LEU A 147 3.36 12.19 0.68
N SER A 148 3.25 11.25 1.62
CA SER A 148 3.08 11.56 3.03
C SER A 148 4.39 11.50 3.84
N TYR A 149 5.52 11.22 3.19
CA TYR A 149 6.80 10.99 3.86
C TYR A 149 7.53 12.29 4.17
N SER A 150 8.12 12.36 5.36
CA SER A 150 9.04 13.44 5.72
C SER A 150 10.33 13.29 4.94
N VAL A 151 10.72 14.34 4.23
CA VAL A 151 12.01 14.39 3.52
C VAL A 151 13.18 14.19 4.49
N PRO A 152 13.34 14.99 5.57
CA PRO A 152 14.50 14.87 6.45
C PRO A 152 14.48 13.60 7.31
N ASP A 153 13.31 13.14 7.76
CA ASP A 153 13.26 12.03 8.72
C ASP A 153 13.25 10.66 8.05
N ARG A 154 12.84 10.59 6.78
CA ARG A 154 12.61 9.31 6.09
C ARG A 154 13.29 9.21 4.75
N LEU A 155 13.12 10.17 3.85
CA LEU A 155 13.68 10.06 2.49
C LEU A 155 15.20 10.25 2.49
N GLU A 156 15.73 11.23 3.23
CA GLU A 156 17.16 11.46 3.34
C GLU A 156 17.91 10.25 3.93
N PRO A 157 17.54 9.73 5.12
CA PRO A 157 18.20 8.55 5.69
C PRO A 157 18.10 7.31 4.78
N PHE A 158 17.02 7.18 4.01
CA PHE A 158 16.86 6.10 3.04
C PHE A 158 17.85 6.21 1.88
N TRP A 159 18.02 7.40 1.30
CA TRP A 159 19.00 7.61 0.24
C TRP A 159 20.43 7.41 0.73
N ASP A 160 20.75 7.95 1.90
CA ASP A 160 22.09 7.84 2.49
C ASP A 160 22.42 6.40 2.84
N TYR A 161 21.46 5.65 3.38
CA TYR A 161 21.64 4.24 3.69
C TYR A 161 21.87 3.38 2.44
N LEU A 162 21.05 3.55 1.39
CA LEU A 162 21.24 2.80 0.14
C LEU A 162 22.58 3.10 -0.52
N SER A 163 23.00 4.37 -0.50
CA SER A 163 24.32 4.77 -0.99
C SER A 163 25.43 4.14 -0.14
N GLY A 164 25.27 4.09 1.19
CA GLY A 164 26.23 3.51 2.13
C GLY A 164 26.41 1.99 2.00
N ILE A 165 25.38 1.24 1.58
CA ILE A 165 25.51 -0.20 1.31
C ILE A 165 26.09 -0.53 -0.07
N GLY A 166 26.38 0.48 -0.90
CA GLY A 166 27.01 0.31 -2.22
C GLY A 166 26.06 0.37 -3.41
N VAL A 167 24.84 0.92 -3.27
CA VAL A 167 23.96 1.16 -4.43
C VAL A 167 24.51 2.33 -5.24
N ALA A 168 25.00 2.05 -6.46
CA ALA A 168 25.61 3.06 -7.32
C ALA A 168 24.61 4.14 -7.81
N ASN A 169 23.36 3.75 -8.09
CA ASN A 169 22.32 4.67 -8.56
C ASN A 169 20.99 4.42 -7.84
N VAL A 170 20.80 5.09 -6.71
CA VAL A 170 19.59 5.00 -5.89
C VAL A 170 18.36 5.53 -6.64
N ALA A 171 18.52 6.57 -7.46
CA ALA A 171 17.41 7.10 -8.27
C ALA A 171 16.87 6.03 -9.22
N GLN A 172 17.75 5.35 -9.97
CA GLN A 172 17.35 4.28 -10.88
C GLN A 172 16.70 3.10 -10.13
N ALA A 173 17.22 2.75 -8.96
CA ALA A 173 16.63 1.72 -8.10
C ALA A 173 15.18 2.03 -7.72
N VAL A 174 14.92 3.27 -7.28
CA VAL A 174 13.58 3.73 -6.91
C VAL A 174 12.64 3.81 -8.11
N ILE A 175 13.13 4.21 -9.29
CA ILE A 175 12.35 4.21 -10.53
C ILE A 175 11.92 2.78 -10.91
N ASN A 176 12.86 1.83 -10.85
CA ASN A 176 12.60 0.44 -11.21
C ASN A 176 11.71 -0.26 -10.19
N ARG A 177 11.83 0.11 -8.90
CA ARG A 177 11.07 -0.49 -7.81
C ARG A 177 10.62 0.56 -6.77
N PRO A 178 9.52 1.28 -7.05
CA PRO A 178 9.02 2.32 -6.13
C PRO A 178 8.65 1.81 -4.75
N SER A 179 8.29 0.53 -4.63
CA SER A 179 7.96 -0.11 -3.34
C SER A 179 9.12 -0.16 -2.35
N LEU A 180 10.37 0.06 -2.79
CA LEU A 180 11.53 0.17 -1.91
C LEU A 180 11.37 1.31 -0.89
N LEU A 181 10.70 2.41 -1.26
CA LEU A 181 10.44 3.54 -0.38
C LEU A 181 9.52 3.17 0.81
N GLY A 182 8.77 2.08 0.68
CA GLY A 182 7.98 1.50 1.77
C GLY A 182 8.82 0.81 2.84
N LEU A 183 10.07 0.47 2.54
CA LEU A 183 10.98 -0.18 3.49
C LEU A 183 11.63 0.87 4.38
N GLU A 184 11.15 0.96 5.62
CA GLU A 184 11.79 1.78 6.65
C GLU A 184 13.21 1.27 6.94
N VAL A 185 14.18 2.17 6.86
CA VAL A 185 15.61 1.88 7.10
C VAL A 185 15.80 1.35 8.52
N SER A 186 15.23 2.06 9.49
CA SER A 186 15.36 1.78 10.93
C SER A 186 14.69 0.46 11.32
N ALA A 187 13.57 0.12 10.70
CA ALA A 187 12.74 -1.01 11.12
C ALA A 187 13.08 -2.32 10.41
N ASN A 188 13.34 -2.27 9.10
CA ASN A 188 13.35 -3.44 8.22
C ASN A 188 14.67 -3.59 7.47
N LEU A 189 15.09 -2.54 6.75
CA LEU A 189 16.21 -2.64 5.81
C LEU A 189 17.51 -2.99 6.52
N ARG A 190 17.76 -2.33 7.66
CA ARG A 190 18.94 -2.57 8.48
C ARG A 190 19.04 -4.02 8.98
N LYS A 191 17.93 -4.60 9.44
CA LYS A 191 17.90 -5.99 9.91
C LYS A 191 18.19 -6.98 8.78
N ILE A 192 17.67 -6.73 7.58
CA ILE A 192 17.93 -7.57 6.41
C ILE A 192 19.41 -7.54 6.05
N VAL A 193 20.00 -6.35 5.98
CA VAL A 193 21.42 -6.18 5.62
C VAL A 193 22.33 -6.78 6.70
N GLU A 194 22.06 -6.54 7.98
CA GLU A 194 22.82 -7.12 9.09
C GLU A 194 22.77 -8.65 9.07
N TYR A 195 21.60 -9.25 8.79
CA TYR A 195 21.46 -10.69 8.64
C TYR A 195 22.26 -11.23 7.45
N LEU A 196 22.21 -10.56 6.29
CA LEU A 196 22.94 -11.00 5.11
C LEU A 196 24.46 -10.90 5.29
N GLN A 197 24.93 -9.86 5.98
CA GLN A 197 26.33 -9.70 6.38
C GLN A 197 26.77 -10.81 7.33
N TYR A 198 25.92 -11.19 8.30
CA TYR A 198 26.19 -12.32 9.19
C TYR A 198 26.34 -13.65 8.45
N THR A 199 25.59 -13.86 7.36
CA THR A 199 25.70 -15.06 6.53
C THR A 199 26.87 -15.05 5.54
N GLU A 200 27.81 -14.10 5.67
CA GLU A 200 28.99 -13.94 4.80
C GLU A 200 28.62 -13.77 3.31
N THR A 201 27.45 -13.21 3.03
CA THR A 201 27.03 -12.91 1.66
C THR A 201 27.89 -11.75 1.12
N PRO A 202 28.45 -11.85 -0.10
CA PRO A 202 29.25 -10.77 -0.66
C PRO A 202 28.41 -9.50 -0.86
N PRO A 203 28.98 -8.30 -0.67
CA PRO A 203 28.22 -7.04 -0.65
C PRO A 203 27.47 -6.76 -1.95
N GLU A 204 28.01 -7.18 -3.09
CA GLU A 204 27.36 -7.07 -4.40
C GLU A 204 26.04 -7.84 -4.46
N THR A 205 26.01 -9.03 -3.86
CA THR A 205 24.80 -9.88 -3.79
C THR A 205 23.79 -9.31 -2.81
N ILE A 206 24.22 -8.67 -1.72
CA ILE A 206 23.34 -7.96 -0.79
C ILE A 206 22.61 -6.83 -1.51
N VAL A 207 23.36 -6.01 -2.26
CA VAL A 207 22.78 -4.92 -3.08
C VAL A 207 21.77 -5.49 -4.07
N LYS A 208 22.12 -6.59 -4.75
CA LYS A 208 21.21 -7.27 -5.67
C LYS A 208 19.91 -7.71 -4.99
N TYR A 209 19.96 -8.35 -3.83
CA TYR A 209 18.76 -8.79 -3.10
C TYR A 209 17.91 -7.66 -2.55
N VAL A 210 18.53 -6.53 -2.20
CA VAL A 210 17.77 -5.33 -1.79
C VAL A 210 17.02 -4.76 -2.99
N LEU A 211 17.65 -4.69 -4.16
CA LEU A 211 17.07 -4.09 -5.37
C LEU A 211 16.06 -5.03 -6.06
N GLU A 212 16.41 -6.28 -6.26
CA GLU A 212 15.61 -7.30 -6.94
C GLU A 212 14.79 -8.07 -5.90
N SER A 213 13.46 -8.08 -6.04
CA SER A 213 12.63 -8.93 -5.18
C SER A 213 12.88 -10.38 -5.56
N ILE A 214 13.38 -11.17 -4.60
CA ILE A 214 13.38 -12.64 -4.68
C ILE A 214 11.94 -13.15 -4.72
#